data_AF-A0A7W2MLV4-F1
#
_entry.id   AF-A0A7W2MLV4-F1
#
_cell.length_a   1.000
_cell.length_b   1.000
_cell.length_c   1.000
_cell.angle_alpha   90.00
_cell.angle_beta   90.00
_cell.angle_gamma   90.00
#
_symmetry.space_group_name_H-M   'P 1'
#
loop_
_entity.id
_entity.type
_entity.pdbx_description
1 polymer ?
#
loop_
_entity_poly.entity_id
_entity_poly.type
_entity_poly.pdbx_seq_one_letter_code
_entity_poly.pdbx_strand_id
1 'polypeptide(L)'
;MNNKIGEMAWLDLTVDNATEVKDFYQKVVGWQAEDVAMGDHNDYVMKSPETREAVSGICHAKGENADMPAAWLPYFLVKDLHESIAHVTKLGGELVTEIKQAGNDKYVVVKDPAGAVCSLYQKG
;
A
#
# COMPACT_ATOMS: atom_id res chain seq x y z
N MET A 1 9.86 10.03 -4.52
CA MET A 1 8.61 10.69 -4.06
C MET A 1 8.93 11.60 -2.89
N ASN A 2 8.26 12.75 -2.78
CA ASN A 2 8.49 13.72 -1.70
C ASN A 2 7.88 13.18 -0.39
N ASN A 3 8.67 13.17 0.69
CA ASN A 3 8.23 12.71 2.02
C ASN A 3 7.52 13.84 2.79
N LYS A 4 6.46 14.42 2.22
CA LYS A 4 5.70 15.51 2.85
C LYS A 4 4.36 15.00 3.35
N ILE A 5 3.98 15.46 4.53
CA ILE A 5 2.67 15.14 5.13
C ILE A 5 1.54 15.58 4.18
N GLY A 6 0.56 14.70 3.98
CA GLY A 6 -0.57 14.88 3.08
C GLY A 6 -0.32 14.46 1.62
N GLU A 7 0.93 14.17 1.23
CA GLU A 7 1.24 13.64 -0.10
C GLU A 7 1.16 12.10 -0.12
N MET A 8 1.03 11.54 -1.32
CA MET A 8 1.10 10.10 -1.53
C MET A 8 2.56 9.64 -1.39
N ALA A 9 2.82 8.77 -0.41
CA ALA A 9 4.12 8.13 -0.23
C ALA A 9 4.31 6.92 -1.14
N TRP A 10 3.24 6.16 -1.37
CA TRP A 10 3.32 4.86 -2.01
C TRP A 10 1.99 4.43 -2.61
N LEU A 11 2.05 3.41 -3.47
CA LEU A 11 0.90 2.78 -4.11
C LEU A 11 1.13 1.27 -4.12
N ASP A 12 0.28 0.51 -3.43
CA ASP A 12 0.35 -0.95 -3.43
C ASP A 12 -0.95 -1.57 -3.93
N LEU A 13 -0.79 -2.75 -4.52
CA LEU A 13 -1.89 -3.68 -4.79
C LEU A 13 -1.64 -4.97 -4.02
N THR A 14 -2.63 -5.41 -3.26
CA THR A 14 -2.60 -6.72 -2.60
C THR A 14 -3.63 -7.65 -3.23
N VAL A 15 -3.21 -8.83 -3.69
CA VAL A 15 -4.05 -9.82 -4.39
C VAL A 15 -3.59 -11.24 -4.11
N ASP A 16 -4.45 -12.24 -4.30
CA ASP A 16 -4.08 -13.65 -4.09
C ASP A 16 -3.01 -14.15 -5.09
N ASN A 17 -3.06 -13.64 -6.32
CA ASN A 17 -2.27 -14.09 -7.47
C ASN A 17 -1.26 -13.02 -7.92
N ALA A 18 -0.45 -12.53 -6.97
CA ALA A 18 0.41 -11.36 -7.18
C ALA A 18 1.46 -11.59 -8.28
N THR A 19 1.93 -12.84 -8.46
CA THR A 19 2.86 -13.22 -9.53
C THR A 19 2.27 -12.95 -10.91
N GLU A 20 1.05 -13.44 -11.15
CA GLU A 20 0.34 -13.28 -12.43
C GLU A 20 -0.02 -11.82 -12.68
N VAL A 21 -0.39 -11.09 -11.63
CA VAL A 21 -0.75 -9.67 -11.72
C VAL A 21 0.47 -8.79 -12.00
N LYS A 22 1.63 -9.08 -11.40
CA LYS A 22 2.92 -8.48 -11.78
C LYS A 22 3.16 -8.66 -13.27
N ASP A 23 3.11 -9.90 -13.77
CA ASP A 23 3.40 -10.22 -15.18
C ASP A 23 2.43 -9.49 -16.13
N PHE A 24 1.17 -9.36 -15.73
CA PHE A 24 0.19 -8.56 -16.44
C PHE A 24 0.61 -7.09 -16.53
N TYR A 25 0.95 -6.43 -15.42
CA TYR A 25 1.35 -5.02 -15.45
C TYR A 25 2.71 -4.79 -16.12
N GLN A 26 3.62 -5.77 -16.10
CA GLN A 26 4.83 -5.70 -16.92
C GLN A 26 4.50 -5.59 -18.41
N LYS A 27 3.45 -6.29 -18.88
CA LYS A 27 3.01 -6.24 -20.29
C LYS A 27 2.17 -5.01 -20.62
N VAL A 28 1.33 -4.55 -19.69
CA VAL A 28 0.37 -3.45 -19.94
C VAL A 28 1.03 -2.09 -19.85
N VAL A 29 1.83 -1.84 -18.81
CA VAL A 29 2.45 -0.53 -18.55
C VAL A 29 3.97 -0.54 -18.66
N GLY A 30 4.58 -1.70 -18.93
CA GLY A 30 6.03 -1.82 -19.13
C GLY A 30 6.85 -1.88 -17.85
N TRP A 31 6.21 -1.94 -16.67
CA TRP A 31 6.93 -1.98 -15.40
C TRP A 31 7.91 -3.15 -15.30
N GLN A 32 8.92 -2.94 -14.46
CA GLN A 32 10.03 -3.85 -14.26
C GLN A 32 9.97 -4.32 -12.81
N ALA A 33 9.76 -5.61 -12.59
CA ALA A 33 9.61 -6.15 -11.25
C ALA A 33 10.96 -6.47 -10.61
N GLU A 34 11.08 -6.15 -9.33
CA GLU A 34 12.14 -6.61 -8.44
C GLU A 34 11.51 -7.43 -7.32
N ASP A 35 12.08 -8.60 -7.05
CA ASP A 35 11.56 -9.52 -6.04
C ASP A 35 11.91 -9.02 -4.64
N VAL A 36 10.92 -9.09 -3.74
CA VAL A 36 11.05 -8.83 -2.31
C VAL A 36 10.77 -10.13 -1.59
N ALA A 37 11.78 -10.70 -0.92
CA ALA A 37 11.65 -11.98 -0.23
C ALA A 37 10.75 -11.85 1.01
N MET A 38 9.67 -12.62 1.03
CA MET A 38 8.69 -12.69 2.13
C MET A 38 8.77 -14.00 2.91
N GLY A 39 9.88 -14.73 2.76
CA GLY A 39 10.09 -16.05 3.36
C GLY A 39 9.79 -17.17 2.36
N ASP A 40 8.54 -17.62 2.29
CA ASP A 40 8.11 -18.74 1.44
C ASP A 40 7.64 -18.31 0.03
N HIS A 41 7.55 -17.01 -0.23
CA HIS A 41 7.20 -16.41 -1.52
C HIS A 41 7.94 -15.08 -1.72
N ASN A 42 7.79 -14.52 -2.92
CA ASN A 42 8.25 -13.17 -3.25
C ASN A 42 7.04 -12.27 -3.50
N ASP A 43 7.06 -11.09 -2.90
CA ASP A 43 6.30 -9.94 -3.36
C ASP A 43 7.15 -9.11 -4.33
N TYR A 44 6.59 -8.05 -4.89
CA TYR A 44 7.23 -7.35 -6.01
C TYR A 44 7.21 -5.84 -5.85
N VAL A 45 8.38 -5.23 -5.95
CA VAL A 45 8.50 -3.80 -6.23
C VAL A 45 8.46 -3.60 -7.74
N MET A 46 7.54 -2.78 -8.20
CA MET A 46 7.41 -2.39 -9.59
C MET A 46 8.20 -1.10 -9.84
N LYS A 47 9.06 -1.12 -10.85
CA LYS A 47 9.92 0.00 -11.25
C LYS A 47 9.48 0.56 -12.60
N SER A 48 9.61 1.87 -12.74
CA SER A 48 9.38 2.57 -14.01
C SER A 48 10.28 2.00 -15.12
N PRO A 49 9.76 1.76 -16.34
CA PRO A 49 10.59 1.31 -17.46
C PRO A 49 11.67 2.34 -17.84
N GLU A 50 11.39 3.63 -17.65
CA GLU A 50 12.27 4.73 -18.07
C GLU A 50 13.29 5.09 -16.99
N THR A 51 12.82 5.40 -15.79
CA THR A 51 13.68 5.92 -14.72
C THR A 51 14.30 4.82 -13.86
N ARG A 52 13.76 3.60 -13.92
CA ARG A 52 14.07 2.47 -13.03
C ARG A 52 13.80 2.75 -11.55
N GLU A 53 13.15 3.87 -11.23
CA GLU A 53 12.72 4.18 -9.87
C GLU A 53 11.55 3.30 -9.46
N ALA A 54 11.47 2.98 -8.17
CA ALA A 54 10.35 2.26 -7.60
C ALA A 54 9.09 3.14 -7.61
N VAL A 55 8.00 2.62 -8.16
CA VAL A 55 6.75 3.39 -8.36
C VAL A 55 5.56 2.77 -7.66
N SER A 56 5.61 1.47 -7.36
CA SER A 56 4.49 0.74 -6.78
C SER A 56 4.94 -0.62 -6.25
N GLY A 57 4.15 -1.28 -5.41
CA GLY A 57 4.29 -2.70 -5.07
C GLY A 57 3.08 -3.53 -5.48
N ILE A 58 3.32 -4.82 -5.71
CA ILE A 58 2.31 -5.85 -5.94
C ILE A 58 2.61 -6.98 -4.96
N CYS A 59 1.70 -7.20 -4.01
CA CYS A 59 1.89 -8.05 -2.86
C CYS A 59 0.86 -9.18 -2.83
N HIS A 60 1.24 -10.32 -2.28
CA HIS A 60 0.30 -11.41 -2.02
C HIS A 60 -0.60 -11.08 -0.83
N ALA A 61 -1.88 -11.41 -0.93
CA ALA A 61 -2.84 -11.37 0.19
C ALA A 61 -2.58 -12.51 1.19
N LYS A 62 -1.41 -12.50 1.84
CA LYS A 62 -0.92 -13.54 2.75
C LYS A 62 -0.33 -12.92 4.01
N GLY A 63 -0.29 -13.71 5.09
CA GLY A 63 0.31 -13.28 6.35
C GLY A 63 -0.33 -11.98 6.86
N GLU A 64 0.49 -10.95 7.05
CA GLU A 64 0.05 -9.64 7.50
C GLU A 64 -0.85 -8.91 6.49
N ASN A 65 -0.86 -9.33 5.22
CA ASN A 65 -1.65 -8.74 4.15
C ASN A 65 -2.97 -9.49 3.86
N ALA A 66 -3.30 -10.53 4.62
CA ALA A 66 -4.44 -11.41 4.33
C ALA A 66 -5.82 -10.74 4.43
N ASP A 67 -5.93 -9.65 5.18
CA ASP A 67 -7.15 -8.84 5.37
C ASP A 67 -7.20 -7.60 4.46
N MET A 68 -6.18 -7.40 3.62
CA MET A 68 -6.13 -6.25 2.71
C MET A 68 -7.15 -6.42 1.57
N PRO A 69 -7.86 -5.35 1.17
CA PRO A 69 -8.77 -5.43 0.04
C PRO A 69 -8.01 -5.58 -1.27
N ALA A 70 -8.58 -6.33 -2.22
CA ALA A 70 -8.07 -6.47 -3.57
C ALA A 70 -8.30 -5.20 -4.40
N ALA A 71 -7.56 -4.14 -4.09
CA ALA A 71 -7.62 -2.84 -4.74
C ALA A 71 -6.24 -2.17 -4.79
N TRP A 72 -6.05 -1.27 -5.75
CA TRP A 72 -4.94 -0.33 -5.73
C TRP A 72 -5.15 0.68 -4.59
N LEU A 73 -4.27 0.65 -3.60
CA LEU A 73 -4.35 1.47 -2.40
C LEU A 73 -3.24 2.54 -2.41
N PRO A 74 -3.60 3.83 -2.49
CA PRO A 74 -2.65 4.89 -2.23
C PRO A 74 -2.37 4.99 -0.73
N TYR A 75 -1.11 5.21 -0.38
CA TYR A 75 -0.65 5.43 0.99
C TYR A 75 -0.35 6.92 1.17
N PHE A 76 -1.14 7.60 2.00
CA PHE A 76 -0.99 9.03 2.27
C PHE A 76 -0.21 9.26 3.56
N LEU A 77 0.81 10.11 3.49
CA LEU A 77 1.64 10.44 4.64
C LEU A 77 0.87 11.22 5.69
N VAL A 78 0.85 10.71 6.92
CA VAL A 78 0.30 11.41 8.08
C VAL A 78 1.39 11.64 9.11
N LYS A 79 1.27 12.74 9.86
CA LYS A 79 2.23 13.11 10.90
C LYS A 79 2.11 12.19 12.13
N ASP A 80 0.87 11.94 12.52
CA ASP A 80 0.51 11.05 13.63
C ASP A 80 -0.67 10.18 13.19
N LEU A 81 -0.45 8.87 13.21
CA LEU A 81 -1.41 7.87 12.75
C LEU A 81 -2.60 7.77 13.71
N HIS A 82 -2.37 7.86 15.02
CA HIS A 82 -3.42 7.75 16.02
C HIS A 82 -4.35 8.98 16.00
N GLU A 83 -3.80 10.18 15.86
CA GLU A 83 -4.57 11.41 15.67
C GLU A 83 -5.42 11.32 14.39
N SER A 84 -4.82 10.84 13.29
CA SER A 84 -5.52 10.71 12.01
C SER A 84 -6.64 9.66 12.06
N ILE A 85 -6.42 8.52 12.71
CA ILE A 85 -7.43 7.49 12.97
C ILE A 85 -8.61 8.06 13.77
N ALA A 86 -8.32 8.83 14.83
CA ALA A 86 -9.37 9.47 15.62
C ALA A 86 -10.23 10.41 14.78
N HIS A 87 -9.61 11.15 13.84
CA HIS A 87 -10.34 11.98 12.89
C HIS A 87 -11.16 11.18 11.88
N VAL A 88 -10.63 10.08 11.34
CA VAL A 88 -11.37 9.19 10.42
C VAL A 88 -12.69 8.76 11.05
N THR A 89 -12.65 8.18 12.26
CA THR A 89 -13.85 7.73 12.96
C THR A 89 -14.80 8.87 13.30
N LYS A 90 -14.28 10.00 13.78
CA LYS A 90 -15.09 11.18 14.14
C LYS A 90 -15.81 11.79 12.94
N LEU A 91 -15.24 11.69 11.75
CA LEU A 91 -15.75 12.27 10.51
C LEU A 91 -16.58 11.28 9.67
N GLY A 92 -16.89 10.10 10.20
CA GLY A 92 -17.78 9.11 9.57
C GLY A 92 -17.08 8.14 8.62
N GLY A 93 -15.75 8.09 8.64
CA GLY A 93 -15.00 6.99 8.03
C GLY A 93 -14.82 5.82 9.00
N GLU A 94 -14.23 4.73 8.51
CA GLU A 94 -13.96 3.53 9.31
C GLU A 94 -12.60 2.92 8.97
N LEU A 95 -12.06 2.14 9.90
CA LEU A 95 -10.86 1.34 9.68
C LEU A 95 -11.27 0.02 9.00
N VAL A 96 -10.54 -0.34 7.96
CA VAL A 96 -10.72 -1.60 7.21
C VAL A 96 -9.79 -2.69 7.75
N THR A 97 -8.62 -2.31 8.24
CA THR A 97 -7.64 -3.21 8.85
C THR A 97 -7.28 -2.73 10.26
N GLU A 98 -6.59 -3.57 11.02
CA GLU A 98 -5.84 -3.11 12.20
C GLU A 98 -4.61 -2.27 11.77
N ILE A 99 -3.99 -1.59 12.74
CA ILE A 99 -2.72 -0.88 12.52
C ILE A 99 -1.62 -1.92 12.29
N LYS A 100 -0.95 -1.84 11.15
CA LYS A 100 0.17 -2.70 10.76
C LYS A 100 1.50 -1.96 10.94
N GLN A 101 2.58 -2.71 11.15
CA GLN A 101 3.93 -2.19 11.30
C GLN A 101 4.82 -2.67 10.15
N ALA A 102 5.64 -1.79 9.60
CA ALA A 102 6.65 -2.12 8.60
C ALA A 102 7.98 -1.50 9.04
N GLY A 103 8.79 -2.29 9.76
CA GLY A 103 9.97 -1.76 10.44
C GLY A 103 9.57 -0.72 11.50
N ASN A 104 10.01 0.53 11.34
CA ASN A 104 9.62 1.64 12.21
C ASN A 104 8.35 2.36 11.74
N ASP A 105 7.91 2.07 10.51
CA ASP A 105 6.74 2.72 9.92
C ASP A 105 5.45 2.02 10.35
N LYS A 106 4.34 2.74 10.25
CA LYS A 106 3.02 2.24 10.62
C LYS A 106 2.00 2.64 9.58
N TYR A 107 1.02 1.79 9.34
CA TYR A 107 -0.09 2.13 8.46
C TYR A 107 -1.38 1.46 8.85
N VAL A 108 -2.48 1.99 8.33
CA VAL A 108 -3.80 1.41 8.47
C VAL A 108 -4.61 1.70 7.21
N VAL A 109 -5.40 0.73 6.76
CA VAL A 109 -6.35 0.95 5.67
C VAL A 109 -7.64 1.53 6.26
N VAL A 110 -8.14 2.59 5.64
CA VAL A 110 -9.38 3.26 6.04
C VAL A 110 -10.33 3.36 4.85
N LYS A 111 -11.61 3.48 5.14
CA LYS A 111 -12.66 3.80 4.18
C LYS A 111 -13.28 5.15 4.54
N ASP A 112 -13.35 6.04 3.56
CA ASP A 112 -13.94 7.36 3.73
C ASP A 112 -15.49 7.33 3.70
N PRO A 113 -16.18 8.44 4.03
CA PRO A 113 -17.64 8.48 4.00
C PRO A 113 -18.29 8.24 2.62
N ALA A 114 -17.53 8.36 1.54
CA ALA A 114 -17.98 8.06 0.18
C ALA A 114 -17.75 6.59 -0.21
N GLY A 115 -17.05 5.82 0.64
CA GLY A 115 -16.74 4.41 0.43
C GLY A 115 -15.41 4.15 -0.26
N ALA A 116 -14.60 5.17 -0.53
CA ALA A 116 -13.27 4.99 -1.12
C ALA A 116 -12.28 4.49 -0.07
N VAL A 117 -11.35 3.63 -0.48
CA VAL A 117 -10.38 2.98 0.41
C VAL A 117 -8.97 3.50 0.12
N CYS A 118 -8.23 3.85 1.16
CA CYS A 118 -6.82 4.25 1.10
C CYS A 118 -6.09 3.87 2.38
N SER A 119 -4.76 3.94 2.35
CA SER A 119 -3.92 3.72 3.53
C SER A 119 -3.47 5.06 4.10
N LEU A 120 -3.59 5.22 5.42
CA LEU A 120 -2.86 6.25 6.15
C LEU A 120 -1.53 5.68 6.59
N TYR A 121 -0.43 6.39 6.30
CA TYR A 121 0.92 5.89 6.53
C TYR A 121 1.74 6.92 7.32
N GLN A 122 2.27 6.48 8.45
CA GLN A 122 3.21 7.26 9.27
C GLN A 122 4.59 6.64 9.14
N LYS A 123 5.53 7.48 8.71
CA LYS A 123 6.95 7.13 8.74
C LYS A 123 7.48 7.19 10.18
N GLY A 124 8.31 6.21 10.54
CA GLY A 124 9.02 6.13 11.82
C GLY A 124 10.15 7.13 11.98
#